data_AF-A0A9Q3C849-F1
#
_entry.id   AF-A0A9Q3C849-F1
#
_cell.length_a   1.000
_cell.length_b   1.000
_cell.length_c   1.000
_cell.angle_alpha   90.00
_cell.angle_beta   90.00
_cell.angle_gamma   90.00
#
_symmetry.space_group_name_H-M   'P 1'
#
loop_
_entity.id
_entity.type
_entity.pdbx_description
1 polymer ?
#
loop_
_entity_poly.entity_id
_entity_poly.type
_entity_poly.pdbx_seq_one_letter_code
_entity_poly.pdbx_strand_id
1 'polypeptide(L)'
;MWKDLIHPCSGDLLTQQVWIPGRKLKKHINELLDKDGIRIIENNRIVEITTPVLITWHDGKSRLCEDFRALDDYTKADRYPIPRIPHALDKLAQGKYITKMDCMKYFRQNGVKPNSMKLLRIICHMGIYEYTRVQFGIKNAPPHFQRMMDIIFQK
;
A
#
# COMPACT_ATOMS: atom_id res chain seq x y z
N MET A 1 12.02 1.93 28.34
CA MET A 1 11.96 0.46 28.36
C MET A 1 10.52 0.09 28.66
N TRP A 2 9.73 -0.10 27.61
CA TRP A 2 8.35 -0.65 27.56
C TRP A 2 7.32 -0.08 28.56
N LYS A 3 6.66 1.02 28.14
CA LYS A 3 5.25 1.33 28.46
C LYS A 3 4.55 1.58 27.13
N ASP A 4 4.38 0.54 26.33
CA ASP A 4 3.11 -0.19 26.23
C ASP A 4 2.15 0.60 25.33
N LEU A 5 2.26 0.45 24.01
CA LEU A 5 1.46 -0.53 23.26
C LEU A 5 -0.04 -0.48 23.64
N ILE A 6 -0.73 0.47 22.98
CA ILE A 6 -2.16 0.51 22.56
C ILE A 6 -3.13 1.43 23.35
N HIS A 7 -3.53 2.51 22.64
CA HIS A 7 -4.78 3.31 22.52
C HIS A 7 -5.72 3.63 23.70
N PRO A 8 -6.26 4.87 23.67
CA PRO A 8 -7.71 5.05 23.64
C PRO A 8 -8.17 5.90 22.43
N CYS A 9 -9.12 5.38 21.68
CA CYS A 9 -9.93 6.13 20.73
C CYS A 9 -10.87 7.09 21.48
N SER A 10 -10.81 8.38 21.17
CA SER A 10 -11.96 9.29 21.06
C SER A 10 -11.46 10.72 20.80
N GLY A 11 -11.64 11.21 19.57
CA GLY A 11 -11.30 12.58 19.18
C GLY A 11 -10.91 12.66 17.71
N ASP A 12 -11.91 12.95 16.88
CA ASP A 12 -11.85 13.36 15.47
C ASP A 12 -11.06 12.48 14.49
N LEU A 13 -11.81 11.60 13.82
CA LEU A 13 -11.36 10.63 12.80
C LEU A 13 -10.82 11.24 11.49
N LEU A 14 -10.55 12.55 11.43
CA LEU A 14 -10.14 13.22 10.19
C LEU A 14 -8.72 13.80 10.19
N THR A 15 -7.98 13.80 11.30
CA THR A 15 -6.63 14.40 11.33
C THR A 15 -5.74 13.81 12.44
N GLN A 16 -5.60 12.48 12.52
CA GLN A 16 -4.56 11.90 13.40
C GLN A 16 -3.20 11.87 12.69
N GLN A 17 -2.46 12.98 12.76
CA GLN A 17 -1.01 12.96 12.56
C GLN A 17 -0.35 12.34 13.78
N VAL A 18 -0.07 11.03 13.72
CA VAL A 18 0.83 10.37 14.68
C VAL A 18 2.20 11.05 14.57
N TRP A 19 2.95 11.17 15.68
CA TRP A 19 4.27 11.81 15.66
C TRP A 19 5.24 11.02 14.77
N ILE A 20 5.54 11.55 13.58
CA ILE A 20 6.46 10.94 12.62
C ILE A 20 7.82 11.63 12.75
N PRO A 21 8.94 10.90 12.95
CA PRO A 21 10.27 11.48 12.90
C PRO A 21 10.55 12.15 11.55
N GLY A 22 10.47 13.49 11.49
CA GLY A 22 10.44 14.25 10.23
C GLY A 22 11.65 14.00 9.31
N ARG A 23 12.84 13.72 9.86
CA ARG A 23 14.03 13.36 9.06
C ARG A 23 13.85 12.06 8.27
N LYS A 24 13.21 11.05 8.86
CA LYS A 24 13.01 9.76 8.20
C LYS A 24 11.85 9.84 7.23
N LEU A 25 10.79 10.58 7.55
CA LEU A 25 9.69 10.80 6.61
C LEU A 25 10.18 11.44 5.32
N LYS A 26 10.94 12.53 5.45
CA LYS A 26 11.56 13.23 4.32
C LYS A 26 12.39 12.30 3.45
N LYS A 27 13.16 11.40 4.06
CA LYS A 27 13.93 10.39 3.32
C LYS A 27 13.03 9.48 2.48
N HIS A 28 11.97 8.92 3.05
CA HIS A 28 11.08 8.01 2.30
C HIS A 28 10.29 8.73 1.21
N ILE A 29 9.83 9.95 1.47
CA ILE A 29 9.13 10.78 0.49
C ILE A 29 10.04 11.13 -0.68
N ASN A 30 11.29 11.52 -0.42
CA ASN A 30 12.26 11.78 -1.48
C ASN A 30 12.55 10.52 -2.32
N GLU A 31 12.77 9.37 -1.67
CA GLU A 31 12.96 8.10 -2.39
C GLU A 31 11.75 7.69 -3.24
N LEU A 32 10.55 8.09 -2.83
CA LEU A 32 9.31 7.87 -3.55
C LEU A 32 9.16 8.81 -4.75
N LEU A 33 9.58 10.07 -4.62
CA LEU A 33 9.64 11.04 -5.71
C LEU A 33 10.65 10.61 -6.76
N ASP A 34 11.86 10.22 -6.34
CA ASP A 34 12.95 9.80 -7.24
C ASP A 34 12.60 8.56 -8.09
N LYS A 35 11.65 7.75 -7.61
CA LYS A 35 11.21 6.50 -8.28
C LYS A 35 9.91 6.65 -9.04
N ASP A 36 9.44 7.89 -9.24
CA ASP A 36 8.13 8.21 -9.84
C ASP A 36 6.98 7.45 -9.18
N GLY A 37 7.09 7.15 -7.88
CA GLY A 37 6.07 6.44 -7.12
C GLY A 37 4.97 7.37 -6.59
N ILE A 38 5.31 8.65 -6.41
CA ILE A 38 4.38 9.71 -6.02
C ILE A 38 4.57 10.97 -6.86
N ARG A 39 3.52 11.77 -6.94
CA ARG A 39 3.49 13.10 -7.55
C ARG A 39 3.02 14.14 -6.54
N ILE A 40 3.58 15.34 -6.61
CA ILE A 40 3.13 16.51 -5.82
C ILE A 40 1.82 17.04 -6.40
N ILE A 41 0.83 17.29 -5.54
CA ILE A 41 -0.38 18.03 -5.91
C ILE A 41 -0.13 19.53 -5.70
N GLU A 42 -0.57 20.36 -6.63
CA GLU A 42 -0.56 21.82 -6.48
C GLU A 42 -1.35 22.25 -5.24
N ASN A 43 -0.77 23.16 -4.45
CA ASN A 43 -1.29 23.62 -3.15
C ASN A 43 -2.67 24.30 -3.19
N ASN A 44 -3.25 24.54 -4.37
CA ASN A 44 -4.51 25.28 -4.54
C ASN A 44 -5.73 24.38 -4.82
N ARG A 45 -5.65 23.07 -4.52
CA ARG A 45 -6.75 22.13 -4.74
C ARG A 45 -7.33 21.68 -3.40
N ILE A 46 -8.64 21.78 -3.26
CA ILE A 46 -9.37 21.13 -2.18
C ILE A 46 -9.18 19.62 -2.34
N VAL A 47 -8.74 18.96 -1.26
CA VAL A 47 -8.50 17.52 -1.25
C VAL A 47 -9.58 16.86 -0.41
N GLU A 48 -10.46 16.12 -1.08
CA GLU A 48 -11.62 15.46 -0.44
C GLU A 48 -11.23 14.23 0.39
N ILE A 49 -10.21 13.49 -0.05
CA ILE A 49 -9.78 12.23 0.56
C ILE A 49 -8.28 12.28 0.77
N THR A 50 -7.83 12.00 1.99
CA THR A 50 -6.42 11.81 2.31
C THR A 50 -6.25 10.59 3.21
N THR A 51 -5.15 9.89 3.00
CA THR A 51 -4.70 8.78 3.83
C THR A 51 -3.58 9.26 4.74
N PRO A 52 -3.68 9.08 6.07
CA PRO A 52 -2.58 9.39 6.97
C PRO A 52 -1.44 8.42 6.77
N VAL A 53 -0.22 8.88 7.05
CA VAL A 53 1.01 8.12 6.88
C VAL A 53 1.69 7.93 8.22
N LEU A 54 2.26 6.75 8.42
CA LEU A 54 2.93 6.32 9.64
C LEU A 54 4.32 5.79 9.27
N ILE A 55 5.27 5.91 10.20
CA ILE A 55 6.54 5.20 10.09
C ILE A 55 6.54 4.07 11.11
N THR A 56 6.63 2.84 10.60
CA THR A 56 6.78 1.64 11.43
C THR A 56 8.24 1.19 11.41
N TRP A 57 8.66 0.53 12.49
CA TRP A 57 10.03 0.04 12.64
C TRP A 57 10.01 -1.48 12.77
N HIS A 58 10.87 -2.14 12.00
CA HIS A 58 11.04 -3.58 12.04
C HIS A 58 12.50 -3.93 11.72
N ASP A 59 13.15 -4.73 12.56
CA ASP A 59 14.57 -5.14 12.42
C ASP A 59 15.53 -3.97 12.14
N GLY A 60 15.37 -2.85 12.85
CA GLY A 60 16.20 -1.65 12.66
C GLY A 60 15.96 -0.89 11.35
N LYS A 61 15.02 -1.35 10.51
CA LYS A 61 14.59 -0.67 9.28
C LYS A 61 13.27 0.05 9.52
N SER A 62 13.21 1.31 9.10
CA SER A 62 11.96 2.08 9.03
C SER A 62 11.22 1.74 7.74
N ARG A 63 9.89 1.65 7.81
CA ARG A 63 9.00 1.50 6.65
C ARG A 63 7.94 2.60 6.71
N LEU A 64 7.69 3.22 5.56
CA LEU A 64 6.52 4.07 5.37
C LEU A 64 5.28 3.17 5.24
N CYS A 65 4.28 3.42 6.06
CA CYS A 65 3.02 2.68 6.07
C CYS A 65 1.86 3.65 5.97
N GLU A 66 1.04 3.47 4.96
CA GLU A 66 -0.20 4.21 4.74
C GLU A 66 -1.38 3.46 5.36
N ASP A 67 -2.34 4.21 5.92
CA ASP A 67 -3.52 3.62 6.53
C ASP A 67 -4.74 3.70 5.60
N PHE A 68 -4.87 2.71 4.71
CA PHE A 68 -5.98 2.64 3.76
C PHE A 68 -7.30 2.09 4.34
N ARG A 69 -7.42 1.88 5.67
CA ARG A 69 -8.62 1.27 6.26
C ARG A 69 -9.90 2.04 5.92
N ALA A 70 -9.88 3.37 6.05
CA ALA A 70 -11.01 4.21 5.69
C ALA A 70 -11.34 4.10 4.19
N LEU A 71 -10.33 4.11 3.32
CA LEU A 71 -10.53 3.94 1.88
C LEU A 71 -11.13 2.56 1.56
N ASP A 72 -10.69 1.53 2.27
CA ASP A 72 -11.13 0.16 2.06
C ASP A 72 -12.61 -0.04 2.43
N ASP A 73 -13.14 0.70 3.41
CA ASP A 73 -14.56 0.67 3.78
C ASP A 73 -15.46 1.27 2.68
N TYR A 74 -15.01 2.35 2.04
CA TYR A 74 -15.73 2.97 0.91
C TYR A 74 -15.53 2.23 -0.42
N THR A 75 -14.53 1.35 -0.51
CA THR A 75 -14.19 0.66 -1.75
C THR A 75 -14.90 -0.70 -1.86
N LYS A 76 -15.60 -0.91 -2.98
CA LYS A 76 -16.21 -2.21 -3.31
C LYS A 76 -15.12 -3.29 -3.40
N ALA A 77 -15.27 -4.36 -2.63
CA ALA A 77 -14.32 -5.47 -2.62
C ALA A 77 -14.35 -6.24 -3.95
N ASP A 78 -13.18 -6.41 -4.56
CA ASP A 78 -12.96 -7.31 -5.69
C ASP A 78 -12.85 -8.75 -5.17
N ARG A 79 -13.83 -9.59 -5.51
CA ARG A 79 -13.92 -10.99 -5.05
C ARG A 79 -13.31 -11.96 -6.06
N TYR A 80 -12.17 -11.60 -6.65
CA TYR A 80 -11.44 -12.52 -7.53
C TYR A 80 -10.99 -13.77 -6.76
N PRO A 81 -11.19 -14.99 -7.29
CA PRO A 81 -10.85 -16.21 -6.58
C PRO A 81 -9.33 -16.34 -6.43
N ILE A 82 -8.86 -16.35 -5.18
CA ILE A 82 -7.48 -16.69 -4.86
C ILE A 82 -7.43 -18.22 -4.69
N PRO A 83 -6.47 -18.92 -5.32
CA PRO A 83 -6.37 -20.37 -5.20
C PRO A 83 -6.19 -20.78 -3.74
N ARG A 84 -6.95 -21.79 -3.31
CA ARG A 84 -6.78 -22.35 -1.96
C ARG A 84 -5.44 -23.08 -1.88
N ILE A 85 -4.78 -22.95 -0.73
CA ILE A 85 -3.46 -23.55 -0.48
C ILE A 85 -3.44 -25.06 -0.80
N PRO A 86 -4.41 -25.90 -0.39
CA PRO A 86 -4.37 -27.33 -0.71
C PRO A 86 -4.34 -27.62 -2.22
N HIS A 87 -5.19 -26.96 -3.00
CA HIS A 87 -5.21 -27.14 -4.46
C HIS A 87 -3.90 -26.71 -5.13
N ALA A 88 -3.25 -25.68 -4.61
CA ALA A 88 -1.93 -25.26 -5.12
C ALA A 88 -0.85 -26.30 -4.79
N LEU A 89 -0.89 -26.88 -3.57
CA LEU A 89 0.05 -27.91 -3.13
C LEU A 89 -0.13 -29.23 -3.89
N ASP A 90 -1.37 -29.64 -4.17
CA ASP A 90 -1.64 -30.87 -4.94
C ASP A 90 -1.02 -30.80 -6.35
N LYS A 91 -1.12 -29.64 -7.01
CA LYS A 91 -0.47 -29.39 -8.30
C LYS A 91 1.05 -29.39 -8.18
N LEU A 92 1.57 -28.82 -7.10
CA LEU A 92 3.01 -28.74 -6.84
C LEU A 92 3.62 -30.12 -6.56
N ALA A 93 2.90 -30.99 -5.85
CA ALA A 93 3.36 -32.33 -5.46
C ALA A 93 3.61 -33.27 -6.65
N GLN A 94 2.96 -33.00 -7.79
CA GLN A 94 3.14 -33.74 -9.04
C GLN A 94 4.40 -33.31 -9.80
N GLY A 95 5.03 -32.19 -9.42
CA GLY A 95 6.22 -31.65 -10.08
C GLY A 95 7.48 -32.43 -9.72
N LYS A 96 8.23 -32.89 -10.74
CA LYS A 96 9.56 -33.50 -10.54
C LYS A 96 10.63 -32.50 -10.08
N TYR A 97 10.50 -31.24 -10.51
CA TYR A 97 11.36 -30.13 -10.13
C TYR A 97 10.48 -28.91 -9.81
N ILE A 98 10.78 -28.24 -8.72
CA ILE A 98 10.04 -27.06 -8.26
C ILE A 98 11.00 -25.88 -8.22
N THR A 99 10.66 -24.82 -8.95
CA THR A 99 11.38 -23.55 -8.95
C THR A 99 10.51 -22.47 -8.34
N LYS A 100 11.05 -21.70 -7.40
CA LYS A 100 10.38 -20.56 -6.78
C LYS A 100 10.91 -19.26 -7.35
N MET A 101 10.01 -18.41 -7.86
CA MET A 101 10.33 -17.05 -8.32
C MET A 101 9.64 -16.05 -7.39
N ASP A 102 10.35 -15.03 -6.94
CA ASP A 102 9.80 -13.96 -6.10
C ASP A 102 9.68 -12.66 -6.91
N CYS A 103 8.48 -12.08 -6.95
CA CYS A 103 8.25 -10.80 -7.59
C CYS A 103 8.55 -9.66 -6.60
N MET A 104 9.82 -9.22 -6.58
CA MET A 104 10.26 -8.13 -5.73
C MET A 104 9.41 -6.86 -5.89
N LYS A 105 8.80 -6.40 -4.78
CA LYS A 105 8.03 -5.15 -4.69
C LYS A 105 6.92 -5.02 -5.75
N TYR A 106 6.28 -6.14 -6.08
CA TYR A 106 5.36 -6.25 -7.21
C TYR A 106 4.26 -5.18 -7.28
N PHE A 107 3.64 -4.80 -6.15
CA PHE A 107 2.58 -3.79 -6.18
C PHE A 107 3.07 -2.45 -6.75
N ARG A 108 4.30 -2.07 -6.42
CA ARG A 108 4.89 -0.80 -6.87
C ARG A 108 5.25 -0.80 -8.36
N GLN A 109 5.21 -1.96 -9.01
CA GLN A 109 5.42 -2.08 -10.45
C GLN A 109 4.14 -1.71 -11.22
N ASN A 110 2.96 -1.89 -10.63
CA ASN A 110 1.70 -1.66 -11.33
C ASN A 110 1.26 -0.18 -11.24
N GLY A 111 0.93 0.40 -12.40
CA GLY A 111 0.39 1.75 -12.49
C GLY A 111 -1.06 1.83 -12.00
N VAL A 112 -1.41 2.94 -11.37
CA VAL A 112 -2.77 3.24 -10.93
C VAL A 112 -3.48 4.02 -12.04
N LYS A 113 -4.78 3.78 -12.25
CA LYS A 113 -5.57 4.56 -13.19
C LYS A 113 -5.70 6.02 -12.70
N PRO A 114 -5.65 7.04 -13.58
CA PRO A 114 -5.71 8.45 -13.17
C PRO A 114 -6.90 8.79 -12.27
N ASN A 115 -8.07 8.19 -12.51
CA ASN A 115 -9.27 8.42 -11.70
C ASN A 115 -9.13 7.89 -10.27
N SER A 116 -8.35 6.82 -10.08
CA SER A 116 -8.13 6.19 -8.77
C SER A 116 -6.94 6.79 -8.02
N MET A 117 -6.04 7.52 -8.69
CA MET A 117 -4.91 8.20 -8.04
C MET A 117 -5.38 9.20 -6.97
N LYS A 118 -6.53 9.86 -7.20
CA LYS A 118 -7.12 10.81 -6.25
C LYS A 118 -7.51 10.16 -4.92
N LEU A 119 -7.80 8.86 -4.91
CA LEU A 119 -8.14 8.11 -3.71
C LEU A 119 -6.90 7.70 -2.90
N LEU A 120 -5.75 7.62 -3.58
CA LEU A 120 -4.47 7.22 -3.00
C LEU A 120 -3.61 8.44 -2.64
N ARG A 121 -4.26 9.50 -2.14
CA ARG A 121 -3.59 10.70 -1.69
C ARG A 121 -3.09 10.51 -0.27
N ILE A 122 -1.87 10.96 -0.01
CA ILE A 122 -1.31 11.02 1.33
C ILE A 122 -1.08 12.46 1.75
N ILE A 123 -1.30 12.72 3.04
CA ILE A 123 -1.01 14.00 3.67
C ILE A 123 0.11 13.83 4.69
N CYS A 124 1.11 14.71 4.61
CA CYS A 124 2.13 14.82 5.62
C CYS A 124 2.52 16.28 5.83
N HIS A 125 3.35 16.54 6.86
CA HIS A 125 3.83 17.89 7.19
C HIS A 125 4.68 18.54 6.08
N MET A 126 5.02 17.82 5.00
CA MET A 126 5.76 18.35 3.85
C MET A 126 4.85 18.75 2.68
N GLY A 127 3.59 18.32 2.69
CA GLY A 127 2.64 18.56 1.61
C GLY A 127 1.72 17.37 1.36
N ILE A 128 0.99 17.47 0.26
CA ILE A 128 0.05 16.44 -0.20
C ILE A 128 0.62 15.79 -1.45
N TYR A 129 0.62 14.46 -1.47
CA TYR A 129 1.16 13.66 -2.56
C TYR A 129 0.14 12.64 -3.07
N GLU A 130 0.19 12.33 -4.36
CA GLU A 130 -0.62 11.29 -5.02
C GLU A 130 0.24 10.11 -5.41
N TYR A 131 -0.19 8.89 -5.07
CA TYR A 131 0.46 7.68 -5.58
C TYR A 131 0.13 7.43 -7.05
N THR A 132 1.15 7.19 -7.84
CA THR A 132 1.07 6.80 -9.26
C THR A 132 1.08 5.27 -9.44
N ARG A 133 1.56 4.55 -8.42
CA ARG A 133 1.70 3.10 -8.37
C ARG A 133 0.87 2.50 -7.25
N VAL A 134 0.47 1.24 -7.39
CA VAL A 134 -0.32 0.54 -6.37
C VAL A 134 0.51 0.42 -5.09
N GLN A 135 -0.10 0.79 -3.96
CA GLN A 135 0.53 0.68 -2.64
C GLN A 135 0.08 -0.58 -1.91
N PHE A 136 0.88 -0.94 -0.91
CA PHE A 136 0.53 -1.98 0.04
C PHE A 136 -0.64 -1.52 0.91
N GLY A 137 -1.45 -2.46 1.40
CA GLY A 137 -2.55 -2.17 2.31
C GLY A 137 -3.90 -1.87 1.64
N ILE A 138 -3.95 -1.70 0.31
CA ILE A 138 -5.23 -1.55 -0.41
C ILE A 138 -5.91 -2.91 -0.57
N LYS A 139 -7.17 -3.05 -0.16
CA LYS A 139 -7.91 -4.34 -0.19
C LYS A 139 -7.95 -5.02 -1.56
N ASN A 140 -8.02 -4.24 -2.63
CA ASN A 140 -8.19 -4.75 -4.00
C ASN A 140 -6.87 -5.04 -4.71
N ALA A 141 -5.73 -4.76 -4.08
CA ALA A 141 -4.43 -4.99 -4.70
C ALA A 141 -4.12 -6.50 -4.90
N PRO A 142 -4.35 -7.41 -3.92
CA PRO A 142 -4.08 -8.84 -4.12
C PRO A 142 -5.00 -9.51 -5.17
N PRO A 143 -6.33 -9.29 -5.18
CA PRO A 143 -7.21 -9.81 -6.25
C PRO A 143 -6.80 -9.36 -7.65
N HIS A 144 -6.41 -8.08 -7.79
CA HIS A 144 -5.93 -7.55 -9.06
C HIS A 144 -4.65 -8.26 -9.53
N PHE A 145 -3.73 -8.50 -8.60
CA PHE A 145 -2.49 -9.21 -8.89
C PHE A 145 -2.74 -10.68 -9.28
N GLN A 146 -3.62 -11.38 -8.57
CA GLN A 146 -3.97 -12.75 -8.92
C GLN A 146 -4.53 -12.83 -10.34
N ARG A 147 -5.42 -11.91 -10.73
CA ARG A 147 -5.93 -11.83 -12.11
C ARG A 147 -4.82 -11.60 -13.13
N MET A 148 -3.86 -10.74 -12.82
CA MET A 148 -2.72 -10.48 -13.69
C MET A 148 -1.84 -11.74 -13.84
N MET A 149 -1.56 -12.44 -12.73
CA MET A 149 -0.82 -13.70 -12.74
C MET A 149 -1.54 -14.77 -13.55
N ASP A 150 -2.85 -14.88 -13.38
CA ASP A 150 -3.69 -15.77 -14.15
C ASP A 150 -3.59 -15.43 -15.65
N ILE A 151 -3.67 -14.17 -16.06
CA ILE A 151 -3.53 -13.80 -17.49
C ILE A 151 -2.14 -14.13 -18.06
N ILE A 152 -1.06 -13.90 -17.30
CA ILE A 152 0.31 -14.09 -17.77
C ILE A 152 0.69 -15.58 -17.82
N PHE A 153 0.23 -16.37 -16.84
CA PHE A 153 0.63 -17.76 -16.65
C PHE A 153 -0.46 -18.78 -17.04
N GLN A 154 -1.69 -18.37 -17.37
CA GLN A 154 -2.68 -19.27 -17.96
C GLN A 154 -2.31 -19.56 -19.41
N LYS A 155 -1.84 -20.80 -19.60
CA LYS A 155 -1.78 -21.52 -20.86
C LYS A 155 -2.48 -22.86 -20.67
#